data_AF-A0A359H6F2-F1
#
_entry.id   AF-A0A359H6F2-F1
#
_cell.length_a   1.000
_cell.length_b   1.000
_cell.length_c   1.000
_cell.angle_alpha   90.00
_cell.angle_beta   90.00
_cell.angle_gamma   90.00
#
_symmetry.space_group_name_H-M   'P 1'
#
loop_
_entity.id
_entity.type
_entity.pdbx_description
1 polymer ?
#
loop_
_entity_poly.entity_id
_entity_poly.type
_entity_poly.pdbx_seq_one_letter_code
_entity_poly.pdbx_strand_id
1 'polypeptide(L)'
;MMDSKKYWEANIKSKSEEMPWTEKEWEEPFGPPPEEYKYLCPICGEELWVNEAIIDAGIGMAKFNNEYYEGYMPKVGCPGCNNDSMEYIGEE
;
A
#
# COMPACT_ATOMS: atom_id res chain seq x y z
N MET A 1 -27.46 -19.98 -33.81
CA MET A 1 -26.19 -19.71 -33.09
C MET A 1 -25.94 -18.23 -33.21
N MET A 2 -25.86 -17.49 -32.09
CA MET A 2 -25.51 -16.08 -32.14
C MET A 2 -24.08 -15.95 -32.64
N ASP A 3 -23.86 -15.02 -33.57
CA ASP A 3 -22.54 -14.70 -34.10
C ASP A 3 -21.63 -14.29 -32.93
N SER A 4 -20.56 -15.04 -32.71
CA SER A 4 -19.65 -14.83 -31.59
C SER A 4 -19.08 -13.42 -31.57
N LYS A 5 -18.95 -12.74 -32.73
CA LYS A 5 -18.53 -11.34 -32.77
C LYS A 5 -19.56 -10.40 -32.16
N LYS A 6 -20.85 -10.60 -32.48
CA LYS A 6 -21.95 -9.82 -31.91
C LYS A 6 -22.09 -10.02 -30.41
N TYR A 7 -21.81 -11.24 -29.93
CA TYR A 7 -21.78 -11.54 -28.50
C TYR A 7 -20.65 -10.77 -27.78
N TRP A 8 -19.44 -10.76 -28.35
CA TRP A 8 -18.31 -10.02 -27.79
C TRP A 8 -18.54 -8.51 -27.82
N GLU A 9 -19.02 -7.96 -28.92
CA GLU A 9 -19.30 -6.52 -29.07
C GLU A 9 -20.37 -6.04 -28.09
N ALA A 10 -21.45 -6.81 -27.90
CA ALA A 10 -22.50 -6.49 -26.95
C ALA A 10 -22.00 -6.53 -25.49
N ASN A 11 -21.16 -7.51 -25.15
CA ASN A 11 -20.59 -7.64 -23.79
C ASN A 11 -19.55 -6.56 -23.46
N ILE A 12 -18.77 -6.09 -24.44
CA ILE A 12 -17.82 -4.99 -24.21
C ILE A 12 -18.59 -3.69 -23.98
N LYS A 13 -19.63 -3.44 -24.78
CA LYS A 13 -20.46 -2.23 -24.65
C LYS A 13 -21.22 -2.19 -23.33
N SER A 14 -21.83 -3.31 -22.91
CA SER A 14 -22.53 -3.38 -21.63
C SER A 14 -21.57 -3.19 -20.45
N LYS A 15 -20.36 -3.76 -20.52
CA LYS A 15 -19.34 -3.56 -19.48
C LYS A 15 -18.86 -2.13 -19.38
N SER A 16 -18.70 -1.43 -20.51
CA SER A 16 -18.31 -0.01 -20.50
C SER A 16 -19.41 0.90 -19.95
N GLU A 17 -20.69 0.53 -20.13
CA GLU A 17 -21.84 1.28 -19.60
C GLU A 17 -22.09 1.01 -18.10
N GLU A 18 -21.60 -0.12 -17.57
CA GLU A 18 -21.68 -0.49 -16.15
C GLU A 18 -20.49 -0.01 -15.30
N MET A 19 -19.46 0.62 -15.88
CA MET A 19 -18.32 1.10 -15.09
C MET A 19 -18.73 2.36 -14.31
N PRO A 20 -18.72 2.34 -12.96
CA PRO A 20 -19.14 3.46 -12.13
C PRO A 20 -18.09 4.59 -12.06
N TRP A 21 -17.01 4.48 -12.83
CA TRP A 21 -15.83 5.33 -12.72
C TRP A 21 -15.83 6.39 -13.81
N THR A 22 -15.65 7.64 -13.40
CA THR A 22 -15.48 8.81 -14.26
C THR A 22 -14.16 8.76 -15.03
N GLU A 23 -14.07 9.38 -16.21
CA GLU A 23 -12.82 9.46 -17.01
C GLU A 23 -11.62 9.97 -16.19
N LYS A 24 -11.87 10.81 -15.19
CA LYS A 24 -10.87 11.37 -14.29
C LYS A 24 -10.27 10.32 -13.34
N GLU A 25 -11.03 9.31 -12.94
CA GLU A 25 -10.56 8.19 -12.11
C GLU A 25 -9.71 7.19 -12.90
N TRP A 26 -9.71 7.27 -14.24
CA TRP A 26 -8.85 6.46 -15.11
C TRP A 26 -7.49 7.11 -15.39
N GLU A 27 -7.40 8.44 -15.37
CA GLU A 27 -6.17 9.18 -15.70
C GLU A 27 -5.11 9.16 -14.59
N GLU A 28 -5.50 8.88 -13.34
CA GLU A 28 -4.59 8.83 -12.19
C GLU A 28 -4.53 7.39 -11.63
N PRO A 29 -3.79 6.48 -12.30
CA PRO A 29 -3.84 5.04 -12.05
C PRO A 29 -3.29 4.62 -10.68
N PHE A 30 -2.46 5.46 -10.08
CA PHE A 30 -1.93 5.33 -8.73
C PHE A 30 -2.24 6.68 -8.10
N GLY A 31 -2.95 6.73 -6.97
CA GLY A 31 -3.37 7.97 -6.32
C GLY A 31 -2.19 8.88 -5.93
N PRO A 32 -2.33 9.75 -4.90
CA PRO A 32 -1.19 10.57 -4.49
C PRO A 32 0.04 9.70 -4.19
N PRO A 33 1.26 10.22 -4.41
CA PRO A 33 2.48 9.50 -4.05
C PRO A 33 2.41 9.04 -2.59
N PRO A 34 2.80 7.79 -2.29
CA PRO A 34 2.78 7.29 -0.92
C PRO A 34 3.73 8.08 -0.05
N GLU A 35 3.38 8.24 1.22
CA GLU A 35 4.22 8.92 2.20
C GLU A 35 5.48 8.10 2.51
N GLU A 36 6.53 8.77 3.00
CA GLU A 36 7.75 8.12 3.49
C GLU A 36 8.00 8.49 4.95
N TYR A 37 8.25 7.47 5.76
CA TYR A 37 8.40 7.60 7.20
C TYR A 37 9.86 7.36 7.59
N LYS A 38 10.42 8.21 8.44
CA LYS A 38 11.81 8.08 8.88
C LYS A 38 11.93 7.11 10.05
N TYR A 39 12.80 6.12 9.89
CA TYR A 39 13.10 5.10 10.90
C TYR A 39 14.58 5.12 11.28
N LEU A 40 14.87 4.82 12.54
CA LEU A 40 16.22 4.73 13.08
C LEU A 40 16.44 3.34 13.70
N CYS A 41 17.58 2.73 13.40
CA CYS A 41 18.05 1.57 14.13
C CYS A 41 18.77 2.02 15.41
N PRO A 42 18.24 1.74 16.63
CA PRO A 42 18.90 2.11 17.87
C PRO A 42 20.18 1.30 18.14
N ILE A 43 20.42 0.21 17.40
CA ILE A 43 21.58 -0.68 17.57
C ILE A 43 22.82 -0.12 16.85
N CYS A 44 22.69 0.18 15.55
CA CYS A 44 23.80 0.64 14.73
C CYS A 44 23.72 2.12 14.33
N GLY A 45 22.61 2.81 14.61
CA GLY A 45 22.38 4.20 14.25
C GLY A 45 22.00 4.44 12.79
N GLU A 46 21.72 3.39 12.02
CA GLU A 46 21.30 3.50 10.61
C GLU A 46 19.92 4.16 10.52
N GLU A 47 19.77 5.16 9.64
CA GLU A 47 18.49 5.80 9.33
C GLU A 47 17.99 5.34 7.96
N LEU A 48 16.68 5.10 7.84
CA LEU A 48 16.07 4.70 6.58
C LEU A 48 14.69 5.34 6.41
N TRP A 49 14.42 5.79 5.19
CA TRP A 49 13.09 6.23 4.77
C TRP A 49 12.29 5.02 4.30
N VAL A 50 11.17 4.77 4.95
CA VAL A 50 10.33 3.60 4.73
C VAL A 50 9.04 4.03 4.05
N ASN A 51 8.74 3.41 2.93
CA ASN A 51 7.53 3.67 2.17
C ASN A 51 6.27 3.27 2.96
N GLU A 52 5.23 4.09 2.90
CA GLU A 52 3.91 3.87 3.52
C GLU A 52 3.36 2.45 3.31
N ALA A 53 3.52 1.87 2.11
CA ALA A 53 3.00 0.53 1.82
C ALA A 53 3.61 -0.57 2.72
N ILE A 54 4.86 -0.39 3.18
CA ILE A 54 5.50 -1.30 4.14
C ILE A 54 4.88 -1.11 5.53
N ILE A 55 4.59 0.13 5.90
CA ILE A 55 3.95 0.48 7.17
C ILE A 55 2.54 -0.09 7.23
N ASP A 56 1.75 0.09 6.16
CA ASP A 56 0.41 -0.46 6.02
C ASP A 56 0.39 -1.99 6.12
N ALA A 57 1.34 -2.66 5.49
CA ALA A 57 1.48 -4.12 5.61
C ALA A 57 1.75 -4.54 7.07
N GLY A 58 2.62 -3.80 7.77
CA GLY A 58 2.91 -4.02 9.19
C GLY A 58 1.69 -3.78 10.09
N ILE A 59 0.93 -2.70 9.85
CA ILE A 59 -0.33 -2.40 10.56
C ILE A 59 -1.37 -3.49 10.30
N GLY A 60 -1.50 -3.94 9.04
CA GLY A 60 -2.40 -5.01 8.65
C GLY A 60 -2.09 -6.32 9.39
N MET A 61 -0.80 -6.67 9.49
CA MET A 61 -0.35 -7.84 10.25
C MET A 61 -0.64 -7.69 11.75
N ALA A 62 -0.36 -6.53 12.34
CA ALA A 62 -0.66 -6.27 13.75
C ALA A 62 -2.16 -6.36 14.06
N LYS A 63 -3.03 -5.87 13.16
CA LYS A 63 -4.48 -6.03 13.28
C LYS A 63 -4.89 -7.50 13.21
N PHE A 64 -4.33 -8.26 12.27
CA PHE A 64 -4.60 -9.69 12.13
C PHE A 64 -4.21 -10.48 13.39
N ASN A 65 -3.08 -10.14 14.00
CA ASN A 65 -2.59 -10.78 15.23
C ASN A 65 -3.22 -10.23 16.52
N ASN A 66 -4.11 -9.25 16.43
CA ASN A 66 -4.68 -8.55 17.60
C ASN A 66 -3.62 -7.87 18.50
N GLU A 67 -2.57 -7.34 17.88
CA GLU A 67 -1.46 -6.59 18.50
C GLU A 67 -1.56 -5.08 18.25
N TYR A 68 -2.45 -4.67 17.35
CA TYR A 68 -2.66 -3.27 16.97
C TYR A 68 -3.21 -2.41 18.13
N TYR A 69 -2.72 -1.18 18.23
CA TYR A 69 -3.24 -0.13 19.09
C TYR A 69 -3.23 1.23 18.36
N GLU A 70 -3.93 2.22 18.90
CA GLU A 70 -3.98 3.57 18.31
C GLU A 70 -2.58 4.21 18.31
N GLY A 71 -2.12 4.67 17.14
CA GLY A 71 -0.75 5.18 16.97
C GLY A 71 0.33 4.09 16.81
N TYR A 72 -0.07 2.84 16.56
CA TYR A 72 0.87 1.75 16.29
C TYR A 72 1.75 2.07 15.07
N MET A 73 3.07 1.98 15.26
CA MET A 73 4.06 2.00 14.18
C MET A 73 4.82 0.67 14.19
N PRO A 74 4.83 -0.08 13.07
CA PRO A 74 5.51 -1.37 13.01
C PRO A 74 7.02 -1.18 13.13
N LYS A 75 7.70 -2.13 13.77
CA LYS A 75 9.16 -2.23 13.62
C LYS A 75 9.49 -2.72 12.22
N VAL A 76 10.60 -2.23 11.69
CA VAL A 76 11.11 -2.68 10.38
C VAL A 76 12.54 -3.21 10.49
N GLY A 77 12.88 -4.09 9.57
CA GLY A 77 14.18 -4.74 9.52
C GLY A 77 15.32 -3.76 9.25
N CYS A 78 16.36 -3.77 10.09
CA CYS A 78 17.59 -3.04 9.81
C CYS A 78 18.52 -3.87 8.91
N PRO A 79 18.92 -3.38 7.72
CA PRO A 79 19.83 -4.09 6.82
C PRO A 79 21.19 -4.43 7.45
N GLY A 80 21.66 -3.61 8.39
CA GLY A 80 22.95 -3.79 9.07
C GLY A 80 22.90 -4.72 10.29
N CYS A 81 21.71 -4.98 10.85
CA CYS A 81 21.55 -5.76 12.08
C CYS A 81 20.69 -7.03 11.92
N ASN A 82 20.04 -7.22 10.76
CA ASN A 82 19.20 -8.38 10.42
C ASN A 82 18.04 -8.68 11.39
N ASN A 83 17.56 -7.68 12.13
CA ASN A 83 16.44 -7.78 13.07
C ASN A 83 15.39 -6.70 12.79
N ASP A 84 14.14 -6.92 13.23
CA ASP A 84 13.06 -5.91 13.33
C ASP A 84 13.37 -4.90 14.44
N SER A 85 14.48 -4.18 14.27
CA SER A 85 15.05 -3.32 15.29
C SER A 85 14.82 -1.85 15.02
N MET A 86 14.43 -1.45 13.80
CA MET A 86 14.25 -0.03 13.49
C MET A 86 12.92 0.48 14.02
N GLU A 87 12.95 1.68 14.58
CA GLU A 87 11.80 2.34 15.21
C GLU A 87 11.52 3.67 14.51
N TYR A 88 10.24 4.02 14.40
CA TYR A 88 9.81 5.30 13.82
C TYR A 88 10.23 6.45 14.75
N ILE A 89 10.82 7.50 14.18
CA ILE A 89 11.36 8.62 14.97
C ILE A 89 10.50 9.90 14.91
N GLY A 90 9.30 9.85 14.32
CA GLY A 90 8.46 11.03 14.18
C GLY A 90 8.84 11.91 12.98
N GLU A 91 7.97 12.86 12.69
CA GLU A 91 8.31 14.04 11.87
C GLU A 91 8.58 15.21 12.83
N GLU A 92 9.70 15.91 12.64
CA GLU A 92 10.02 17.14 13.40
C GLU A 92 9.16 18.33 12.97
#